data_AF-A0A4Q9PVZ8-F1
#
_entry.id   AF-A0A4Q9PVZ8-F1
#
_cell.length_a   1.000
_cell.length_b   1.000
_cell.length_c   1.000
_cell.angle_alpha   90.00
_cell.angle_beta   90.00
_cell.angle_gamma   90.00
#
_symmetry.space_group_name_H-M   'P 1'
#
loop_
_entity.id
_entity.type
_entity.pdbx_description
1 polymer ?
#
loop_
_entity_poly.entity_id
_entity_poly.type
_entity_poly.pdbx_seq_one_letter_code
_entity_poly.pdbx_strand_id
1 'polypeptide(L)'
;DIVCVINVQHDCSRARCTTDGKKTIRQEREDTTQSRTVVSHTNSTLYVVNLQALHNQHWMRLTLPDHLRTRPVFFTERAVLHQHAAASLRNTK
;
A
#
# COMPACT_ATOMS: atom_id res chain seq x y z
N ASP A 1 -0.18 -23.07 -13.20
CA ASP A 1 -1.17 -22.02 -13.50
C ASP A 1 -1.15 -20.98 -12.37
N ILE A 2 -1.29 -19.69 -12.67
CA ILE A 2 -1.22 -18.61 -11.66
C ILE A 2 -2.63 -18.12 -11.33
N VAL A 3 -3.07 -18.34 -10.09
CA VAL A 3 -4.45 -18.07 -9.64
C VAL A 3 -4.67 -16.61 -9.23
N CYS A 4 -3.66 -15.97 -8.62
CA CYS A 4 -3.79 -14.64 -8.05
C CYS A 4 -2.43 -13.92 -8.02
N VAL A 5 -2.42 -12.66 -8.47
CA VAL A 5 -1.29 -11.75 -8.26
C VAL A 5 -1.58 -10.90 -7.03
N ILE A 6 -0.62 -10.86 -6.11
CA ILE A 6 -0.70 -10.11 -4.85
C ILE A 6 0.15 -8.85 -4.92
N ASN A 7 -0.29 -7.81 -4.21
CA ASN A 7 0.49 -6.61 -4.02
C ASN A 7 1.29 -6.75 -2.72
N VAL A 8 2.62 -6.80 -2.86
CA VAL A 8 3.57 -6.88 -1.75
C VAL A 8 4.44 -5.63 -1.72
N GLN A 9 4.65 -5.10 -0.53
CA GLN A 9 5.51 -3.94 -0.28
C GLN A 9 6.54 -4.31 0.79
N HIS A 10 7.77 -3.85 0.65
CA HIS A 10 8.81 -4.11 1.65
C HIS A 10 8.51 -3.33 2.93
N ASP A 11 8.59 -3.98 4.09
CA ASP A 11 8.44 -3.32 5.39
C ASP A 11 9.74 -2.60 5.77
N CYS A 12 9.94 -1.46 5.11
CA CYS A 12 11.15 -0.65 5.23
C CYS A 12 11.38 -0.16 6.67
N SER A 13 10.30 0.06 7.41
CA SER A 13 10.35 0.55 8.79
C SER A 13 10.97 -0.49 9.72
N ARG A 14 10.46 -1.73 9.69
CA ARG A 14 11.02 -2.82 10.51
C ARG A 14 12.39 -3.26 10.03
N ALA A 15 12.62 -3.22 8.72
CA ALA A 15 13.89 -3.60 8.10
C ALA A 15 14.99 -2.53 8.23
N ARG A 16 14.67 -1.35 8.78
CA ARG A 16 15.58 -0.21 8.96
C ARG A 16 16.28 0.20 7.66
N CYS A 17 15.52 0.23 6.56
CA CYS A 17 16.02 0.69 5.27
C CYS A 17 16.40 2.17 5.33
N THR A 18 17.45 2.54 4.62
CA THR A 18 17.94 3.92 4.57
C THR A 18 17.36 4.66 3.37
N THR A 19 17.35 5.99 3.42
CA THR A 19 16.92 6.86 2.31
C THR A 19 18.12 7.54 1.65
N ASP A 20 19.26 6.87 1.63
CA ASP A 20 20.51 7.35 1.03
C ASP A 20 20.65 6.99 -0.44
N GLY A 21 19.76 6.13 -0.96
CA GLY A 21 19.74 5.72 -2.34
C GLY A 21 19.45 6.89 -3.27
N LYS A 22 20.12 6.91 -4.43
CA LYS A 22 19.84 7.87 -5.51
C LYS A 22 19.48 7.11 -6.77
N LYS A 23 18.42 7.55 -7.45
CA LYS A 23 18.02 7.02 -8.75
C LYS A 23 17.90 8.15 -9.75
N THR A 24 18.58 8.01 -10.88
CA THR A 24 18.45 8.91 -12.02
C THR A 24 17.01 8.88 -12.53
N ILE A 25 16.45 10.07 -12.78
CA ILE A 25 15.11 10.19 -13.34
C ILE A 25 15.20 9.86 -14.84
N ARG A 26 14.34 8.97 -15.30
CA ARG A 26 14.21 8.61 -16.72
C ARG A 26 12.94 9.21 -17.31
N GLN A 27 13.06 9.81 -18.49
CA GLN A 27 11.96 10.34 -19.28
C GLN A 27 12.07 9.80 -20.70
N GLU A 28 10.97 9.32 -21.28
CA GLU A 28 10.97 8.76 -22.64
C GLU A 28 12.00 7.63 -22.89
N ARG A 29 12.42 6.95 -21.81
CA ARG A 29 13.51 5.94 -21.78
C ARG A 29 14.93 6.51 -21.83
N GLU A 30 15.12 7.83 -21.80
CA GLU A 30 16.43 8.48 -21.66
C GLU A 30 16.71 8.86 -20.21
N ASP A 31 17.99 8.76 -19.82
CA ASP A 31 18.45 9.23 -18.51
C ASP A 31 18.56 10.76 -18.53
N THR A 32 17.96 11.41 -17.54
CA THR A 32 18.09 12.86 -17.36
C THR A 32 19.29 13.19 -16.47
N THR A 33 19.65 14.48 -16.40
CA THR A 33 20.64 14.97 -15.44
C THR A 33 20.12 15.03 -14.00
N GLN A 34 18.81 14.82 -13.80
CA GLN A 34 18.19 14.89 -12.47
C GLN A 34 18.20 13.53 -11.78
N SER A 35 18.38 13.56 -10.46
CA SER A 35 18.25 12.36 -9.61
C SER A 35 17.27 12.63 -8.48
N ARG A 36 16.64 11.56 -8.00
CA ARG A 36 15.79 11.60 -6.80
C ARG A 36 16.30 10.64 -5.75
N THR A 37 16.07 11.00 -4.50
CA THR A 37 16.29 10.12 -3.36
C THR A 37 15.32 8.94 -3.42
N VAL A 38 15.81 7.74 -3.14
CA VAL A 38 15.03 6.50 -3.06
C VAL A 38 15.40 5.74 -1.79
N VAL A 39 14.50 4.85 -1.37
CA VAL A 39 14.78 3.94 -0.26
C VAL A 39 15.78 2.87 -0.73
N SER A 40 16.87 2.72 0.00
CA SER A 40 17.83 1.63 -0.13
C SER A 40 17.34 0.46 0.73
N HIS A 41 16.82 -0.57 0.08
CA HIS A 41 16.30 -1.74 0.78
C HIS A 41 17.43 -2.62 1.31
N THR A 42 17.32 -3.04 2.58
CA THR A 42 18.16 -4.09 3.14
C THR A 42 17.68 -5.45 2.65
N ASN A 43 18.59 -6.43 2.56
CA ASN A 43 18.26 -7.82 2.20
C ASN A 43 17.52 -8.52 3.35
N SER A 44 16.24 -8.20 3.52
CA SER A 44 15.37 -8.79 4.53
C SER A 44 14.07 -9.29 3.89
N THR A 45 13.50 -10.35 4.45
CA THR A 45 12.25 -10.95 3.97
C THR A 45 11.01 -10.37 4.66
N LEU A 46 11.08 -9.10 5.08
CA LEU A 46 9.98 -8.42 5.76
C LEU A 46 9.11 -7.70 4.72
N TYR A 47 7.89 -8.20 4.52
CA TYR A 47 6.95 -7.66 3.56
C TYR A 47 5.57 -7.48 4.16
N VAL A 48 4.86 -6.46 3.68
CA VAL A 48 3.46 -6.20 3.94
C VAL A 48 2.67 -6.56 2.68
N VAL A 49 1.63 -7.37 2.84
CA VAL A 49 0.72 -7.73 1.75
C VAL A 49 -0.50 -6.82 1.81
N ASN A 50 -0.79 -6.12 0.72
CA ASN A 50 -2.02 -5.35 0.61
C ASN A 50 -3.20 -6.27 0.24
N LEU A 51 -3.90 -6.75 1.27
CA LEU A 51 -5.07 -7.62 1.16
C LEU A 51 -6.30 -6.94 0.53
N GLN A 52 -6.27 -5.62 0.42
CA GLN A 52 -7.34 -4.81 -0.18
C GLN A 52 -6.92 -4.21 -1.52
N ALA A 53 -5.95 -4.82 -2.21
CA ALA A 53 -5.62 -4.42 -3.57
C ALA A 53 -6.87 -4.46 -4.45
N LEU A 54 -6.98 -3.51 -5.38
CA LEU A 54 -8.12 -3.35 -6.29
C LEU A 54 -8.44 -4.64 -7.07
N HIS A 55 -7.41 -5.43 -7.35
CA HIS A 55 -7.53 -6.71 -8.04
C HIS A 55 -7.32 -7.86 -7.05
N ASN A 56 -8.12 -8.92 -7.19
CA ASN A 56 -7.99 -10.18 -6.46
C ASN A 56 -8.26 -10.14 -4.96
N GLN A 57 -8.91 -9.09 -4.43
CA GLN A 57 -9.30 -9.03 -3.01
C GLN A 57 -10.10 -10.25 -2.55
N HIS A 58 -10.91 -10.84 -3.44
CA HIS A 58 -11.73 -12.00 -3.13
C HIS A 58 -10.86 -13.22 -2.81
N TRP A 59 -9.94 -13.56 -3.72
CA TRP A 59 -9.00 -14.66 -3.54
C TRP A 59 -8.11 -14.44 -2.32
N MET A 60 -7.59 -13.23 -2.11
CA MET A 60 -6.77 -12.91 -0.93
C MET A 60 -7.55 -13.11 0.38
N ARG A 61 -8.82 -12.70 0.44
CA ARG A 61 -9.65 -12.90 1.65
C ARG A 61 -9.90 -14.37 1.96
N LEU A 62 -10.08 -15.21 0.94
CA LEU A 62 -10.24 -16.66 1.14
C LEU A 62 -9.00 -17.31 1.75
N THR A 63 -7.81 -16.79 1.45
CA THR A 63 -6.55 -17.32 2.01
C THR A 63 -6.27 -16.89 3.45
N LEU A 64 -6.99 -15.90 3.99
CA LEU A 64 -6.74 -15.43 5.35
C LEU A 64 -7.16 -16.46 6.40
N PRO A 65 -6.43 -16.60 7.51
CA PRO A 65 -6.93 -17.26 8.71
C PRO A 65 -8.20 -16.57 9.25
N ASP A 66 -9.10 -17.32 9.87
CA ASP A 66 -10.40 -16.78 10.35
C ASP A 66 -10.25 -15.59 11.30
N HIS A 67 -9.26 -15.61 12.18
CA HIS A 67 -8.97 -14.51 13.12
C HIS A 67 -8.52 -13.20 12.45
N LEU A 68 -8.14 -13.24 11.16
CA LEU A 68 -7.84 -12.06 10.34
C LEU A 68 -8.96 -11.70 9.36
N ARG A 69 -9.96 -12.57 9.19
CA ARG A 69 -11.15 -12.30 8.35
C ARG A 69 -12.19 -11.47 9.07
N THR A 70 -12.25 -11.56 10.40
CA THR A 70 -13.19 -10.80 11.23
C THR A 70 -12.95 -9.31 11.04
N ARG A 71 -13.92 -8.63 10.42
CA ARG A 71 -13.91 -7.18 10.31
C ARG A 71 -14.63 -6.59 11.52
N PRO A 72 -13.93 -5.86 12.42
CA PRO A 72 -14.60 -5.18 13.50
C PRO A 72 -15.65 -4.21 12.94
N VAL A 73 -16.81 -4.12 13.60
CA VAL A 73 -17.75 -3.02 13.35
C VAL A 73 -17.13 -1.77 13.96
N PHE A 74 -16.35 -1.04 13.17
CA PHE A 74 -15.73 0.21 13.63
C PHE A 74 -16.75 1.34 13.80
N PHE A 75 -17.83 1.31 13.02
CA PHE A 75 -18.88 2.33 13.03
C PHE A 75 -20.22 1.68 12.75
N THR A 76 -21.20 1.95 13.60
CA THR A 76 -22.58 1.48 13.47
C THR A 76 -23.27 2.16 12.29
N GLU A 77 -23.12 3.50 12.18
CA GLU A 77 -23.79 4.32 11.17
C GLU A 77 -22.82 4.78 10.06
N ARG A 78 -22.43 3.84 9.19
CA ARG A 78 -21.43 4.09 8.12
C ARG A 78 -21.84 5.23 7.18
N ALA A 79 -23.15 5.37 6.90
CA ALA A 79 -23.67 6.38 6.00
C ALA A 79 -23.41 7.80 6.54
N VAL A 80 -23.66 8.01 7.83
CA VAL A 80 -23.44 9.30 8.52
C VAL A 80 -21.95 9.64 8.54
N LEU A 81 -21.08 8.66 8.83
CA LEU A 81 -19.62 8.87 8.80
C LEU A 81 -19.13 9.33 7.43
N HIS A 82 -19.58 8.66 6.35
CA HIS A 82 -19.18 9.01 5.00
C HIS A 82 -19.68 10.40 4.59
N GLN A 83 -20.92 10.75 4.95
CA GLN A 83 -21.47 12.09 4.70
C GLN A 83 -20.67 13.17 5.43
N HIS A 84 -20.34 12.95 6.71
CA HIS A 84 -19.54 13.89 7.50
C HIS A 84 -18.12 14.07 6.92
N ALA A 85 -17.43 12.97 6.58
CA ALA A 85 -16.11 13.04 5.96
C ALA A 85 -16.14 13.79 4.62
N ALA A 86 -17.15 13.51 3.78
CA ALA A 86 -17.33 14.22 2.52
C ALA A 86 -17.62 15.71 2.72
N ALA A 87 -18.43 16.08 3.71
CA ALA A 87 -18.68 17.49 4.04
C ALA A 87 -17.41 18.20 4.52
N SER A 88 -16.61 17.58 5.39
CA SER A 88 -15.36 18.14 5.90
C SER A 88 -14.34 18.45 4.80
N LEU A 89 -14.32 17.66 3.72
CA LEU A 89 -13.41 17.85 2.59
C LEU A 89 -13.90 18.89 1.57
N ARG A 90 -15.19 19.25 1.59
CA ARG A 90 -15.77 20.22 0.62
C ARG A 90 -15.40 21.67 0.93
N ASN A 91 -15.18 22.00 2.20
CA ASN A 91 -14.89 23.36 2.65
C ASN A 91 -13.38 23.66 2.75
N THR A 92 -12.52 22.70 2.38
CA THR A 92 -11.07 22.86 2.31
C THR A 92 -10.65 23.04 0.84
N LYS A 93 -10.85 24.25 0.32
CA LYS A 93 -10.27 24.72 -0.95
C LYS A 93 -9.71 26.12 -0.77
#